data_AF-A0A920PTE7-F1
#
_entry.id   AF-A0A920PTE7-F1
#
_cell.length_a   1.000
_cell.length_b   1.000
_cell.length_c   1.000
_cell.angle_alpha   90.00
_cell.angle_beta   90.00
_cell.angle_gamma   90.00
#
_symmetry.space_group_name_H-M   'P 1'
#
loop_
_entity.id
_entity.type
_entity.pdbx_description
1 polymer ?
#
loop_
_entity_poly.entity_id
_entity_poly.type
_entity_poly.pdbx_seq_one_letter_code
_entity_poly.pdbx_strand_id
1 'polypeptide(L)'
;MRTNAPRKAVYKDFVLIQLAAIIFLLDQFTKFVVRDQLLFRESFPSDGFFRFTHIFNTGSAFGIFRDQNTPLIWVSIIGIGILIMIYRSQKVPSPLLRFSLGLQIGGALGNLIDRIRLGHVTDFVDVGAWPVFNLADASIITGLVILAWIFLVADPSEPDRSEYGGYGWCPVCDGEMIAVTCGWRCTVCGARERITRGRAI
;
A
#
# COMPACT_ATOMS: atom_id res chain seq x y z
N MET A 1 -24.67 4.50 -18.00
CA MET A 1 -23.31 4.88 -18.45
C MET A 1 -22.46 5.17 -17.22
N ARG A 2 -21.56 4.26 -16.83
CA ARG A 2 -20.64 4.48 -15.69
C ARG A 2 -19.77 5.69 -15.98
N THR A 3 -19.86 6.73 -15.16
CA THR A 3 -19.00 7.90 -15.28
C THR A 3 -17.54 7.47 -15.09
N ASN A 4 -16.75 7.66 -16.15
CA ASN A 4 -15.31 7.47 -16.16
C ASN A 4 -14.66 8.67 -15.47
N ALA A 5 -14.80 8.77 -14.15
CA ALA A 5 -13.91 9.64 -13.38
C ALA A 5 -12.46 9.21 -13.68
N PRO A 6 -11.58 10.13 -14.12
CA PRO A 6 -10.22 9.79 -14.52
C PRO A 6 -9.44 9.26 -13.31
N ARG A 7 -8.82 8.09 -13.46
CA ARG A 7 -7.96 7.50 -12.42
C ARG A 7 -6.75 8.42 -12.22
N LYS A 8 -6.46 8.82 -10.98
CA LYS A 8 -5.23 9.59 -10.70
C LYS A 8 -4.01 8.74 -11.04
N ALA A 9 -3.14 9.25 -11.90
CA ALA A 9 -1.87 8.59 -12.18
C ALA A 9 -1.01 8.58 -10.91
N VAL A 10 -0.28 7.47 -10.68
CA VAL A 10 0.59 7.28 -9.49
C VAL A 10 1.52 8.48 -9.28
N TYR A 11 2.18 8.94 -10.33
CA TYR A 11 3.13 10.06 -10.29
C TYR A 11 2.50 11.42 -9.93
N LYS A 12 1.16 11.53 -9.94
CA LYS A 12 0.43 12.74 -9.53
C LYS A 12 -0.07 12.66 -8.08
N ASP A 13 0.08 11.52 -7.43
CA ASP A 13 -0.33 11.35 -6.03
C ASP A 13 0.86 11.62 -5.10
N PHE A 14 1.02 12.90 -4.77
CA PHE A 14 2.13 13.38 -3.95
C PHE A 14 2.21 12.69 -2.59
N VAL A 15 1.08 12.31 -1.99
CA VAL A 15 1.06 11.65 -0.67
C VAL A 15 1.72 10.28 -0.76
N LEU A 16 1.33 9.48 -1.75
CA LEU A 16 1.93 8.15 -1.97
C LEU A 16 3.44 8.26 -2.23
N ILE A 17 3.83 9.17 -3.13
CA ILE A 17 5.24 9.34 -3.54
C ILE A 17 6.08 9.83 -2.37
N GLN A 18 5.61 10.83 -1.62
CA GLN A 18 6.33 11.35 -0.46
C GLN A 18 6.52 10.27 0.59
N LEU A 19 5.49 9.47 0.89
CA LEU A 19 5.61 8.40 1.86
C LEU A 19 6.62 7.34 1.42
N ALA A 20 6.54 6.89 0.16
CA ALA A 20 7.50 5.92 -0.38
C ALA A 20 8.93 6.46 -0.36
N ALA A 21 9.12 7.74 -0.71
CA ALA A 21 10.42 8.40 -0.68
C ALA A 21 10.97 8.54 0.75
N ILE A 22 10.14 8.92 1.73
CA ILE A 22 10.54 9.01 3.13
C ILE A 22 11.01 7.65 3.65
N ILE A 23 10.22 6.59 3.43
CA ILE A 23 10.59 5.23 3.88
C ILE A 23 11.88 4.77 3.22
N PHE A 24 12.02 4.98 1.91
CA PHE A 24 13.24 4.66 1.18
C PHE A 24 14.46 5.39 1.75
N LEU A 25 14.35 6.71 1.97
CA LEU A 25 15.45 7.53 2.48
C LEU A 25 15.83 7.13 3.92
N LEU A 26 14.85 6.86 4.78
CA LEU A 26 15.11 6.40 6.14
C LEU A 26 15.78 5.01 6.16
N ASP A 27 15.35 4.09 5.31
CA ASP A 27 15.98 2.77 5.17
C ASP A 27 17.44 2.90 4.73
N GLN A 28 17.69 3.66 3.66
CA GLN A 28 19.05 3.85 3.15
C GLN A 28 19.95 4.59 4.15
N PHE A 29 19.41 5.58 4.87
CA PHE A 29 20.14 6.29 5.92
C PHE A 29 20.50 5.37 7.08
N THR A 30 19.55 4.59 7.61
CA THR A 30 19.81 3.68 8.74
C THR A 30 20.82 2.59 8.36
N LYS A 31 20.71 2.01 7.16
CA LYS A 31 21.71 1.06 6.63
C LYS A 31 23.08 1.69 6.42
N PHE A 32 23.13 2.95 5.99
CA PHE A 32 24.39 3.69 5.89
C PHE A 32 25.05 3.84 7.26
N VAL A 33 24.31 4.29 8.27
CA VAL A 33 24.82 4.44 9.65
C VAL A 33 25.39 3.12 10.17
N VAL A 34 24.68 2.00 9.98
CA VAL A 34 25.16 0.69 10.45
C VAL A 34 26.45 0.27 9.74
N ARG A 35 26.53 0.43 8.43
CA ARG A 35 27.73 0.08 7.65
C ARG A 35 28.95 0.94 8.02
N ASP A 36 28.72 2.18 8.44
CA ASP A 36 29.76 3.14 8.82
C ASP A 36 30.23 2.91 10.27
N GLN A 37 29.34 2.51 11.17
CA GLN A 37 29.61 2.44 12.60
C GLN A 37 29.94 1.03 13.11
N LEU A 38 29.56 -0.03 12.40
CA LEU A 38 29.75 -1.42 12.83
C LEU A 38 30.50 -2.24 11.77
N LEU A 39 31.48 -3.02 12.21
CA LEU A 39 32.11 -4.04 11.39
C LEU A 39 31.12 -5.17 11.07
N PHE A 40 31.40 -5.92 10.00
CA PHE A 40 30.57 -7.07 9.65
C PHE A 40 30.48 -8.07 10.82
N ARG A 41 29.25 -8.43 11.20
CA ARG A 41 28.87 -9.26 12.37
C ARG A 41 29.14 -8.66 13.74
N GLU A 42 29.49 -7.38 13.81
CA GLU A 42 29.54 -6.65 15.07
C GLU A 42 28.12 -6.31 15.53
N SER A 43 27.91 -6.35 16.86
CA SER A 43 26.65 -6.01 17.52
C SER A 43 26.84 -4.85 18.49
N PHE A 44 25.90 -3.91 18.49
CA PHE A 44 25.79 -2.85 19.49
C PHE A 44 24.37 -2.78 20.10
N PRO A 45 24.21 -2.90 21.42
CA PRO A 45 25.21 -3.37 22.38
C PRO A 45 25.70 -4.80 22.04
N SER A 46 26.83 -5.21 22.63
CA SER A 46 27.41 -6.54 22.39
C SER A 46 26.51 -7.68 22.84
N ASP A 47 25.65 -7.42 23.82
CA ASP A 47 24.74 -8.36 24.47
C ASP A 47 23.35 -7.76 24.68
N GLY A 48 22.41 -8.59 25.13
CA GLY A 48 21.02 -8.20 25.38
C GLY A 48 20.02 -8.71 24.34
N PHE A 49 18.74 -8.48 24.62
CA PHE A 49 17.62 -8.98 23.81
C PHE A 49 17.43 -8.19 22.51
N PHE A 50 17.71 -6.89 22.52
CA PHE A 50 17.60 -6.01 21.36
C PHE A 50 18.97 -5.41 21.05
N ARG A 51 19.44 -5.60 19.82
CA ARG A 51 20.76 -5.16 19.36
C ARG A 51 20.68 -4.60 17.95
N PHE A 52 21.69 -3.84 17.59
CA PHE A 52 22.02 -3.50 16.21
C PHE A 52 23.17 -4.39 15.75
N THR A 53 22.92 -5.34 14.86
CA THR A 53 23.93 -6.31 14.39
C THR A 53 24.13 -6.20 12.89
N HIS A 54 25.31 -5.83 12.43
CA HIS A 54 25.56 -5.63 11.00
C HIS A 54 25.67 -6.96 10.23
N ILE A 55 24.61 -7.32 9.49
CA ILE A 55 24.52 -8.58 8.73
C ILE A 55 24.31 -8.31 7.24
N PHE A 56 24.95 -9.14 6.41
CA PHE A 56 24.70 -9.21 4.98
C PHE A 56 23.71 -10.34 4.67
N ASN A 57 22.62 -9.98 3.99
CA ASN A 57 21.61 -10.92 3.58
C ASN A 57 21.64 -11.12 2.06
N THR A 58 22.15 -12.28 1.63
CA THR A 58 22.20 -12.70 0.22
C THR A 58 20.97 -13.51 -0.22
N GLY A 59 20.03 -13.80 0.70
CA GLY A 59 18.83 -14.58 0.44
C GLY A 59 17.53 -13.80 0.65
N SER A 60 16.41 -14.52 0.67
CA SER A 60 15.15 -14.03 1.23
C SER A 60 15.02 -14.42 2.71
N ALA A 61 13.94 -13.94 3.36
CA ALA A 61 13.51 -14.48 4.64
C ALA A 61 13.54 -16.02 4.64
N PHE A 62 14.04 -16.62 5.73
CA PHE A 62 14.19 -18.06 5.95
C PHE A 62 15.23 -18.80 5.08
N GLY A 63 16.12 -18.10 4.36
CA GLY A 63 17.24 -18.73 3.66
C GLY A 63 16.87 -19.47 2.37
N ILE A 64 15.66 -19.25 1.86
CA ILE A 64 15.29 -19.62 0.49
C ILE A 64 16.06 -18.66 -0.45
N PHE A 65 16.60 -19.17 -1.57
CA PHE A 65 17.41 -18.38 -2.52
C PHE A 65 18.75 -17.83 -1.99
N ARG A 66 19.43 -18.54 -1.07
CA ARG A 66 20.82 -18.18 -0.68
C ARG A 66 21.70 -18.03 -1.92
N ASP A 67 22.44 -16.92 -1.96
CA ASP A 67 23.36 -16.54 -3.04
C ASP A 67 22.69 -16.36 -4.42
N GLN A 68 21.36 -16.25 -4.45
CA GLN A 68 20.59 -15.99 -5.66
C GLN A 68 19.97 -14.60 -5.62
N ASN A 69 20.83 -13.59 -5.75
CA ASN A 69 20.41 -12.19 -5.74
C ASN A 69 19.50 -11.84 -6.94
N THR A 70 19.77 -12.40 -8.13
CA THR A 70 19.03 -12.09 -9.36
C THR A 70 17.53 -12.41 -9.28
N PRO A 71 17.09 -13.61 -8.83
CA PRO A 71 15.67 -13.86 -8.58
C PRO A 71 15.02 -12.86 -7.64
N LEU A 72 15.69 -12.45 -6.56
CA LEU A 72 15.13 -11.54 -5.56
C LEU A 72 14.97 -10.11 -6.09
N ILE A 73 15.87 -9.68 -6.98
CA ILE A 73 15.71 -8.44 -7.75
C ILE A 73 14.43 -8.50 -8.58
N TRP A 74 14.21 -9.59 -9.33
CA TRP A 74 13.01 -9.75 -10.14
C TRP A 74 11.73 -9.82 -9.30
N VAL A 75 11.73 -10.55 -8.19
CA VAL A 75 10.60 -10.61 -7.25
C VAL A 75 10.26 -9.21 -6.72
N SER A 76 11.27 -8.41 -6.38
CA SER A 76 11.05 -7.03 -5.90
C SER A 76 10.44 -6.14 -6.99
N ILE A 77 10.97 -6.21 -8.22
CA ILE A 77 10.44 -5.45 -9.38
C ILE A 77 8.98 -5.85 -9.67
N ILE A 78 8.70 -7.15 -9.72
CA ILE A 78 7.36 -7.68 -9.95
C ILE A 78 6.41 -7.25 -8.84
N GLY A 79 6.83 -7.36 -7.57
CA GLY A 79 6.06 -6.93 -6.41
C GLY A 79 5.69 -5.44 -6.47
N ILE A 80 6.66 -4.57 -6.76
CA ILE A 80 6.42 -3.13 -6.96
C ILE A 80 5.42 -2.91 -8.11
N GLY A 81 5.57 -3.64 -9.22
CA GLY A 81 4.64 -3.61 -10.35
C GLY A 81 3.21 -3.96 -9.95
N ILE A 82 3.03 -5.02 -9.14
CA ILE A 82 1.73 -5.45 -8.61
C ILE A 82 1.13 -4.35 -7.72
N LEU A 83 1.90 -3.76 -6.81
CA LEU A 83 1.43 -2.67 -5.94
C LEU A 83 0.95 -1.45 -6.75
N ILE A 84 1.69 -1.11 -7.81
CA ILE A 84 1.30 -0.06 -8.76
C ILE A 84 0.01 -0.44 -9.50
N MET A 85 -0.15 -1.70 -9.91
CA MET A 85 -1.39 -2.18 -10.55
C MET A 85 -2.58 -2.11 -9.60
N ILE A 86 -2.42 -2.53 -8.34
CA ILE A 86 -3.43 -2.41 -7.29
C ILE A 86 -3.82 -0.93 -7.13
N TYR A 87 -2.86 -0.03 -6.98
CA TYR A 87 -3.15 1.41 -6.90
C TYR A 87 -3.95 1.91 -8.12
N ARG A 88 -3.50 1.56 -9.33
CA ARG A 88 -4.14 1.98 -10.58
C ARG A 88 -5.51 1.34 -10.83
N SER A 89 -5.85 0.26 -10.13
CA SER A 89 -7.20 -0.32 -10.18
C SER A 89 -8.24 0.55 -9.48
N GLN A 90 -7.81 1.40 -8.54
CA GLN A 90 -8.68 2.24 -7.74
C GLN A 90 -8.95 3.58 -8.43
N LYS A 91 -10.22 3.99 -8.48
CA LYS A 91 -10.60 5.33 -9.01
C LYS A 91 -10.22 6.44 -8.03
N VAL A 92 -10.54 6.23 -6.75
CA VAL A 92 -10.22 7.14 -5.65
C VAL A 92 -9.60 6.30 -4.53
N PRO A 93 -8.27 6.15 -4.52
CA PRO A 93 -7.58 5.44 -3.43
C PRO A 93 -7.93 6.09 -2.09
N SER A 94 -8.11 5.30 -1.02
CA SER A 94 -8.28 5.82 0.34
C SER A 94 -6.92 6.29 0.90
N PRO A 95 -6.89 7.20 1.90
CA PRO A 95 -5.65 7.55 2.60
C PRO A 95 -4.92 6.34 3.19
N LEU A 96 -5.67 5.39 3.76
CA LEU A 96 -5.10 4.18 4.34
C LEU A 96 -4.46 3.26 3.27
N LEU A 97 -5.07 3.16 2.08
CA LEU A 97 -4.48 2.43 0.97
C LEU A 97 -3.19 3.10 0.48
N ARG A 98 -3.17 4.44 0.36
CA ARG A 98 -1.93 5.17 0.02
C ARG A 98 -0.84 4.90 1.05
N PHE A 99 -1.20 4.90 2.33
CA PHE A 99 -0.28 4.63 3.41
C PHE A 99 0.32 3.21 3.30
N SER A 100 -0.53 2.20 3.18
CA SER A 100 -0.13 0.80 3.00
C SER A 100 0.79 0.59 1.79
N LEU A 101 0.44 1.16 0.64
CA LEU A 101 1.22 0.99 -0.59
C LEU A 101 2.52 1.79 -0.56
N GLY A 102 2.52 2.99 0.04
CA GLY A 102 3.74 3.80 0.19
C GLY A 102 4.79 3.12 1.06
N LEU A 103 4.38 2.51 2.18
CA LEU A 103 5.25 1.71 3.04
C LEU A 103 5.90 0.55 2.26
N GLN A 104 5.09 -0.24 1.53
CA GLN A 104 5.58 -1.40 0.79
C GLN A 104 6.48 -1.01 -0.38
N ILE A 105 6.11 0.01 -1.15
CA ILE A 105 6.92 0.48 -2.29
C ILE A 105 8.25 1.05 -1.81
N GLY A 106 8.23 1.90 -0.76
CA GLY A 106 9.45 2.48 -0.19
C GLY A 106 10.41 1.42 0.35
N GLY A 107 9.89 0.46 1.12
CA GLY A 107 10.70 -0.65 1.64
C GLY A 107 11.23 -1.56 0.53
N ALA A 108 10.39 -1.93 -0.45
CA ALA A 108 10.82 -2.77 -1.57
C ALA A 108 11.93 -2.08 -2.39
N LEU A 109 11.84 -0.77 -2.62
CA LEU A 109 12.89 0.00 -3.29
C LEU A 109 14.19 0.03 -2.48
N GLY A 110 14.12 0.18 -1.15
CA GLY A 110 15.30 0.18 -0.27
C GLY A 110 16.07 -1.14 -0.30
N ASN A 111 15.36 -2.26 -0.25
CA ASN A 111 15.96 -3.58 -0.37
C ASN A 111 16.43 -3.90 -1.81
N LEU A 112 15.73 -3.40 -2.82
CA LEU A 112 16.12 -3.58 -4.23
C LEU A 112 17.41 -2.82 -4.56
N ILE A 113 17.57 -1.59 -4.05
CA ILE A 113 18.75 -0.78 -4.35
C ILE A 113 20.02 -1.36 -3.74
N ASP A 114 19.95 -1.90 -2.52
CA ASP A 114 21.05 -2.63 -1.90
C ASP A 114 21.46 -3.83 -2.75
N ARG A 115 20.48 -4.65 -3.16
CA ARG A 115 20.74 -5.83 -4.00
C ARG A 115 21.42 -5.47 -5.31
N ILE A 116 21.00 -4.40 -5.98
CA ILE A 116 21.61 -3.96 -7.24
C ILE A 116 23.02 -3.39 -7.03
N ARG A 117 23.24 -2.62 -5.96
CA ARG A 117 24.52 -1.90 -5.74
C ARG A 117 25.57 -2.71 -5.00
N LEU A 118 25.13 -3.50 -4.01
CA LEU A 118 25.99 -4.19 -3.04
C LEU A 118 25.98 -5.71 -3.23
N GLY A 119 24.99 -6.25 -3.95
CA GLY A 119 24.83 -7.69 -4.14
C GLY A 119 24.14 -8.42 -2.96
N HIS A 120 23.80 -7.70 -1.90
CA HIS A 120 23.15 -8.19 -0.69
C HIS A 120 22.35 -7.06 -0.04
N VAL A 121 21.49 -7.37 0.92
CA VAL A 121 20.79 -6.39 1.76
C VAL A 121 21.52 -6.23 3.09
N THR A 122 21.59 -4.99 3.60
CA THR A 122 22.11 -4.71 4.94
C THR A 122 21.00 -4.88 5.97
N ASP A 123 21.11 -5.90 6.82
CA ASP A 123 20.20 -6.14 7.94
C ASP A 123 20.87 -5.73 9.25
N PHE A 124 20.08 -5.21 10.20
CA PHE A 124 20.64 -4.62 11.41
C PHE A 124 19.80 -4.70 12.67
N VAL A 125 18.48 -4.86 12.60
CA VAL A 125 17.63 -4.99 13.79
C VAL A 125 17.62 -6.45 14.24
N ASP A 126 18.22 -6.71 15.40
CA ASP A 126 18.43 -8.05 15.95
C ASP A 126 17.67 -8.18 17.28
N VAL A 127 16.72 -9.13 17.33
CA VAL A 127 15.79 -9.28 18.45
C VAL A 127 15.69 -10.75 18.87
N GLY A 128 16.40 -11.13 19.92
CA GLY A 128 16.37 -12.47 20.49
C GLY A 128 16.67 -13.57 19.46
N ALA A 129 15.70 -14.46 19.24
CA ALA A 129 15.82 -15.56 18.27
C ALA A 129 15.21 -15.23 16.89
N TRP A 130 14.71 -14.02 16.68
CA TRP A 130 14.10 -13.61 15.43
C TRP A 130 15.18 -13.30 14.37
N PRO A 131 14.96 -13.64 13.08
CA PRO A 131 15.90 -13.28 12.03
C PRO A 131 16.18 -11.77 11.99
N VAL A 132 17.45 -11.37 11.86
CA VAL A 132 17.84 -9.96 11.75
C VAL A 132 17.17 -9.36 10.51
N PHE A 133 16.60 -8.16 10.66
CA PHE A 133 15.85 -7.47 9.61
C PHE A 133 16.23 -5.99 9.54
N ASN A 134 15.62 -5.24 8.63
CA ASN A 134 15.84 -3.80 8.51
C ASN A 134 14.52 -3.01 8.46
N LEU A 135 14.65 -1.68 8.33
CA LEU A 135 13.48 -0.79 8.27
C LEU A 135 12.61 -1.06 7.04
N ALA A 136 13.20 -1.38 5.88
CA ALA A 136 12.45 -1.79 4.70
C ALA A 136 11.59 -3.03 4.94
N ASP A 137 12.10 -4.07 5.60
CA ASP A 137 11.33 -5.29 5.92
C ASP A 137 10.14 -4.99 6.84
N ALA A 138 10.38 -4.22 7.91
CA ALA A 138 9.33 -3.81 8.84
C ALA A 138 8.24 -2.99 8.12
N SER A 139 8.65 -2.10 7.21
CA SER A 139 7.73 -1.29 6.40
C SER A 139 6.89 -2.14 5.46
N ILE A 140 7.49 -3.13 4.78
CA ILE A 140 6.79 -4.05 3.89
C ILE A 140 5.74 -4.86 4.68
N ILE A 141 6.12 -5.48 5.80
CA ILE A 141 5.20 -6.28 6.62
C ILE A 141 4.06 -5.42 7.17
N THR A 142 4.36 -4.23 7.68
CA THR A 142 3.34 -3.31 8.19
C THR A 142 2.35 -2.93 7.08
N GLY A 143 2.86 -2.54 5.91
CA GLY A 143 1.99 -2.19 4.79
C GLY A 143 1.18 -3.38 4.28
N LEU A 144 1.73 -4.60 4.28
CA LEU A 144 1.04 -5.84 3.93
C LEU A 144 -0.11 -6.14 4.89
N VAL A 145 0.11 -6.01 6.21
CA VAL A 145 -0.94 -6.21 7.22
C VAL A 145 -2.08 -5.20 7.03
N ILE A 146 -1.75 -3.93 6.78
CA ILE A 146 -2.77 -2.90 6.50
C ILE A 146 -3.51 -3.20 5.18
N LEU A 147 -2.81 -3.67 4.15
CA LEU A 147 -3.43 -4.03 2.87
C LEU A 147 -4.41 -5.19 3.05
N ALA A 148 -3.99 -6.22 3.78
CA ALA A 148 -4.83 -7.37 4.11
C ALA A 148 -6.06 -6.94 4.91
N TRP A 149 -5.89 -6.05 5.90
CA TRP A 149 -7.02 -5.48 6.66
C TRP A 149 -8.03 -4.76 5.76
N ILE A 150 -7.55 -3.93 4.81
CA ILE A 150 -8.42 -3.23 3.86
C ILE A 150 -9.25 -4.21 3.03
N PHE A 151 -8.67 -5.34 2.59
CA PHE A 151 -9.38 -6.28 1.71
C PHE A 151 -10.20 -7.34 2.44
N LEU A 152 -9.85 -7.69 3.67
CA LEU A 152 -10.49 -8.77 4.43
C LEU A 152 -11.51 -8.27 5.46
N VAL A 153 -11.36 -7.05 5.97
CA VAL A 153 -12.16 -6.53 7.09
C VAL A 153 -12.89 -5.25 6.74
N ALA A 154 -12.27 -4.35 5.98
CA ALA A 154 -12.97 -3.17 5.51
C ALA A 154 -13.94 -3.58 4.39
N ASP A 155 -15.08 -4.13 4.79
CA ASP A 155 -16.25 -4.24 3.94
C ASP A 155 -16.48 -2.84 3.35
N PRO A 156 -16.55 -2.67 2.02
CA PRO A 156 -17.01 -1.40 1.48
C PRO A 156 -18.46 -1.31 1.92
N SER A 157 -18.71 -0.64 3.05
CA SER A 157 -20.03 -0.15 3.38
C SER A 157 -20.46 0.62 2.14
N GLU A 158 -21.29 0.01 1.30
CA GLU A 158 -22.09 0.79 0.36
C GLU A 158 -22.71 1.88 1.24
N PRO A 159 -22.51 3.17 0.91
CA PRO A 159 -23.13 4.22 1.69
C PRO A 159 -24.60 3.85 1.80
N ASP A 160 -25.09 3.74 3.03
CA ASP A 160 -26.42 3.27 3.33
C ASP A 160 -27.42 4.02 2.44
N ARG A 161 -27.91 3.34 1.39
CA ARG A 161 -28.86 3.91 0.44
C ARG A 161 -30.22 4.12 1.10
N SER A 162 -30.39 3.77 2.37
CA SER A 162 -31.63 3.95 3.11
C SER A 162 -31.82 5.36 3.68
N GLU A 163 -30.76 6.17 3.83
CA GLU A 163 -30.91 7.53 4.40
C GLU A 163 -31.34 8.58 3.36
N TYR A 164 -31.09 8.31 2.07
CA TYR A 164 -31.67 9.05 0.95
C TYR A 164 -32.66 8.14 0.23
N GLY A 165 -33.92 8.14 0.68
CA GLY A 165 -35.01 7.32 0.13
C GLY A 165 -35.33 7.59 -1.35
N GLY A 166 -34.43 7.21 -2.25
CA GLY A 166 -34.62 7.17 -3.69
C GLY A 166 -34.45 5.73 -4.18
N TYR A 167 -35.43 5.26 -4.93
CA TYR A 167 -35.37 3.94 -5.55
C TYR A 167 -34.13 3.89 -6.47
N GLY A 168 -33.30 2.84 -6.35
CA GLY A 168 -32.14 2.64 -7.24
C GLY A 168 -32.52 2.34 -8.71
N TRP A 169 -33.81 2.22 -8.99
CA TRP A 169 -34.39 1.87 -10.28
C TRP A 169 -35.64 2.71 -10.54
N CYS A 170 -35.93 2.99 -11.81
CA CYS A 170 -37.03 3.85 -12.25
C CYS A 170 -38.31 3.04 -12.47
N PRO A 171 -39.44 3.36 -11.80
CA PRO A 171 -40.69 2.60 -11.95
C PRO A 171 -41.38 2.79 -13.31
N VAL A 172 -40.89 3.70 -14.16
CA VAL A 172 -41.46 4.01 -15.48
C VAL A 172 -40.85 3.14 -16.59
N CYS A 173 -39.58 2.77 -16.45
CA CYS A 173 -38.85 2.11 -17.54
C CYS A 173 -37.75 1.14 -17.07
N ASP A 174 -37.75 0.79 -15.78
CA ASP A 174 -36.74 -0.05 -15.12
C ASP A 174 -35.28 0.43 -15.29
N GLY A 175 -35.08 1.69 -15.67
CA GLY A 175 -33.77 2.30 -15.86
C GLY A 175 -33.11 2.74 -14.54
N GLU A 176 -31.78 2.88 -14.55
CA GLU A 176 -31.00 3.31 -13.38
C GLU A 176 -31.30 4.78 -13.02
N MET A 177 -31.59 5.03 -11.74
CA MET A 177 -31.77 6.37 -11.17
C MET A 177 -30.43 6.91 -10.66
N ILE A 178 -30.07 8.12 -11.08
CA ILE A 178 -28.85 8.81 -10.64
C ILE A 178 -29.19 10.07 -9.83
N ALA A 179 -28.37 10.39 -8.83
CA ALA A 179 -28.51 11.63 -8.08
C ALA A 179 -28.19 12.85 -8.95
N VAL A 180 -29.01 13.89 -8.85
CA VAL A 180 -28.84 15.20 -9.51
C VAL A 180 -29.03 16.31 -8.49
N THR A 181 -28.69 17.55 -8.86
CA THR A 181 -28.98 18.73 -8.02
C THR A 181 -30.48 18.78 -7.72
N CYS A 182 -30.83 18.56 -6.44
CA CYS A 182 -32.19 18.54 -5.89
C CYS A 182 -33.08 17.31 -6.23
N GLY A 183 -32.50 16.12 -6.45
CA GLY A 183 -33.31 14.91 -6.59
C GLY A 183 -32.61 13.73 -7.26
N TRP A 184 -33.41 12.87 -7.88
CA TRP A 184 -32.96 11.75 -8.70
C TRP A 184 -33.47 11.92 -10.14
N ARG A 185 -32.71 11.40 -11.11
CA ARG A 185 -33.05 11.39 -12.53
C ARG A 185 -32.79 10.00 -13.13
N CYS A 186 -33.76 9.45 -13.86
CA CYS A 186 -33.54 8.23 -14.63
C CYS A 186 -32.63 8.50 -15.83
N THR A 187 -31.64 7.63 -16.03
CA THR A 187 -30.72 7.70 -17.17
C THR A 187 -31.33 7.27 -18.50
N VAL A 188 -32.45 6.54 -18.47
CA VAL A 188 -33.12 5.98 -19.66
C VAL A 188 -34.26 6.87 -20.13
N CYS A 189 -35.29 7.08 -19.30
CA CYS A 189 -36.47 7.87 -19.69
C CYS A 189 -36.42 9.33 -19.24
N GLY A 190 -35.45 9.70 -18.39
CA GLY A 190 -35.32 11.07 -17.89
C GLY A 190 -36.30 11.46 -16.78
N ALA A 191 -37.12 10.54 -16.27
CA ALA A 191 -38.00 10.77 -15.12
C ALA A 191 -37.24 11.36 -13.94
N ARG A 192 -37.86 12.29 -13.20
CA ARG A 192 -37.24 12.98 -12.05
C ARG A 192 -38.05 12.75 -10.79
N GLU A 193 -37.36 12.39 -9.71
CA GLU A 193 -37.93 12.31 -8.38
C GLU A 193 -37.31 13.43 -7.53
N ARG A 194 -38.14 14.32 -6.97
CA ARG A 194 -37.65 15.46 -6.19
C ARG A 194 -37.57 15.05 -4.73
N ILE A 195 -36.46 15.37 -4.04
CA ILE A 195 -36.36 15.14 -2.60
C ILE A 195 -37.32 16.13 -1.91
N THR A 196 -38.53 15.67 -1.60
CA THR A 196 -39.43 16.37 -0.68
C THR A 196 -38.96 16.04 0.72
N ARG A 197 -38.42 17.04 1.44
CA ARG A 197 -38.17 16.89 2.89
C ARG A 197 -39.51 16.60 3.57
N GLY A 198 -39.75 15.32 3.88
CA GLY A 198 -40.87 14.88 4.70
C GLY A 198 -42.24 14.86 4.02
N ARG A 199 -42.49 13.88 3.17
CA ARG A 199 -43.70 13.02 3.17
C ARG A 199 -43.71 12.17 1.91
N ALA A 200 -43.75 10.85 2.11
CA ALA A 200 -44.34 9.94 1.13
C ALA A 200 -45.85 10.23 1.08
N ILE A 201 -46.34 10.59 -0.10
CA ILE A 201 -47.73 10.38 -0.52
C ILE A 201 -47.67 9.91 -1.97
#